data_AF-A0A1V5KF26-F1
#
_entry.id   AF-A0A1V5KF26-F1
#
_cell.length_a   1.000
_cell.length_b   1.000
_cell.length_c   1.000
_cell.angle_alpha   90.00
_cell.angle_beta   90.00
_cell.angle_gamma   90.00
#
_symmetry.space_group_name_H-M   'P 1'
#
loop_
_entity.id
_entity.type
_entity.pdbx_description
1 polymer ?
#
loop_
_entity_poly.entity_id
_entity_poly.type
_entity_poly.pdbx_seq_one_letter_code
_entity_poly.pdbx_strand_id
1 'polypeptide(L)'
;MICFSTPNKWSPVHLLCDPHYSLPLISCMRRAAIKKIIVHWLHWFDADKPDIAQLLSWRDLNRMLEKSQLKSKWQIREVATLALAQPQALWNRAWHLALVRRLCACNLAGPLVARAPQQPGWLSQWLMPTFYVLAGKK
;
A
#
# COMPACT_ATOMS: atom_id res chain seq x y z
N MET A 1 -17.76 10.09 -5.12
CA MET A 1 -16.39 9.62 -5.40
C MET A 1 -15.78 9.23 -4.07
N ILE A 2 -15.14 8.06 -3.98
CA ILE A 2 -14.57 7.50 -2.76
C ILE A 2 -13.06 7.35 -2.96
N CYS A 3 -12.28 7.76 -1.96
CA CYS A 3 -10.84 7.54 -1.94
C CYS A 3 -10.56 6.28 -1.10
N PHE A 4 -9.83 5.34 -1.69
CA PHE A 4 -9.35 4.15 -1.00
C PHE A 4 -7.83 4.18 -0.94
N SER A 5 -7.30 3.92 0.25
CA SER A 5 -5.89 3.59 0.45
C SER A 5 -5.78 2.17 0.99
N THR A 6 -4.89 1.37 0.42
CA THR A 6 -4.62 0.02 0.92
C THR A 6 -3.12 -0.25 0.94
N PRO A 7 -2.60 -0.91 1.98
CA PRO A 7 -1.22 -1.34 1.96
C PRO A 7 -1.02 -2.36 0.84
N ASN A 8 0.12 -2.24 0.17
CA ASN A 8 0.54 -3.09 -0.93
C ASN A 8 1.22 -4.33 -0.37
N LYS A 9 0.66 -5.50 -0.70
CA LYS A 9 1.18 -6.82 -0.33
C LYS A 9 2.66 -7.03 -0.65
N TRP A 10 3.14 -6.53 -1.79
CA TRP A 10 4.50 -6.82 -2.27
C TRP A 10 5.53 -5.76 -1.89
N SER A 11 5.14 -4.78 -1.08
CA SER A 11 6.13 -3.83 -0.54
C SER A 11 7.04 -4.55 0.46
N PRO A 12 8.38 -4.44 0.32
CA PRO A 12 9.33 -5.06 1.25
C PRO A 12 9.08 -4.67 2.71
N VAL A 13 8.68 -3.42 2.93
CA VAL A 13 8.37 -2.90 4.26
C VAL A 13 7.20 -3.67 4.88
N HIS A 14 6.17 -3.97 4.10
CA HIS A 14 5.00 -4.72 4.58
C HIS A 14 5.26 -6.22 4.69
N LEU A 15 6.14 -6.77 3.85
CA LEU A 15 6.56 -8.17 3.95
C LEU A 15 7.29 -8.43 5.28
N LEU A 16 8.12 -7.50 5.72
CA LEU A 16 8.93 -7.63 6.93
C LEU A 16 8.19 -7.20 8.20
N CYS A 17 7.49 -6.06 8.15
CA CYS A 17 6.92 -5.43 9.34
C CYS A 17 5.43 -5.68 9.54
N ASP A 18 4.77 -6.43 8.65
CA ASP A 18 3.34 -6.77 8.63
C ASP A 18 2.42 -5.79 9.38
N PRO A 19 1.69 -4.92 8.66
CA PRO A 19 0.92 -3.86 9.31
C PRO A 19 -0.28 -4.34 10.13
N HIS A 20 -0.66 -5.61 10.07
CA HIS A 20 -1.84 -6.15 10.76
C HIS A 20 -1.50 -7.07 11.93
N TYR A 21 -0.44 -7.86 11.81
CA TYR A 21 -0.10 -8.89 12.78
C TYR A 21 1.32 -8.76 13.35
N SER A 22 2.13 -7.84 12.83
CA SER A 22 3.55 -7.68 13.21
C SER A 22 4.38 -8.96 13.06
N LEU A 23 3.87 -9.93 12.29
CA LEU A 23 4.54 -11.19 11.94
C LEU A 23 4.91 -11.17 10.46
N PRO A 24 6.18 -11.33 10.10
CA PRO A 24 6.62 -11.29 8.72
C PRO A 24 5.79 -12.25 7.84
N LEU A 25 5.44 -11.78 6.64
CA LEU A 25 4.76 -12.54 5.59
C LEU A 25 3.33 -13.02 5.88
N ILE A 26 2.83 -12.94 7.11
CA ILE A 26 1.54 -13.53 7.48
C ILE A 26 0.39 -12.91 6.69
N SER A 27 0.26 -11.59 6.69
CA SER A 27 -0.79 -10.87 5.96
C SER A 27 -0.69 -11.05 4.44
N CYS A 28 0.42 -11.57 3.92
CA CYS A 28 0.58 -11.91 2.50
C CYS A 28 0.01 -13.30 2.15
N MET A 29 -0.24 -14.15 3.14
CA MET A 29 -0.83 -15.47 2.92
C MET A 29 -2.32 -15.36 2.53
N ARG A 30 -2.93 -16.47 2.08
CA ARG A 30 -4.38 -16.51 1.84
C ARG A 30 -5.12 -16.42 3.17
N ARG A 31 -6.28 -15.76 3.20
CA ARG A 31 -7.12 -15.61 4.40
C ARG A 31 -7.31 -16.92 5.20
N ALA A 32 -7.52 -18.04 4.52
CA ALA A 32 -7.66 -19.35 5.18
C ALA A 32 -6.39 -19.78 5.96
N ALA A 33 -5.21 -19.52 5.40
CA ALA A 33 -3.94 -19.82 6.06
C ALA A 33 -3.68 -18.86 7.24
N ILE A 34 -3.99 -17.57 7.06
CA ILE A 34 -3.90 -16.58 8.14
C ILE A 34 -4.82 -16.99 9.30
N LYS A 35 -6.08 -17.36 9.01
CA LYS A 35 -7.02 -17.85 10.02
C LYS A 35 -6.48 -19.09 10.74
N LYS A 36 -5.86 -20.03 10.02
CA LYS A 36 -5.23 -21.21 10.66
C LYS A 36 -4.13 -20.80 11.64
N ILE A 37 -3.22 -19.92 11.23
CA ILE A 37 -2.07 -19.52 12.06
C ILE A 37 -2.53 -18.66 13.23
N ILE A 38 -3.20 -17.54 12.94
CA ILE A 38 -3.54 -16.52 13.95
C ILE A 38 -4.60 -17.03 14.93
N VAL A 39 -5.62 -17.73 14.45
CA VAL A 39 -6.77 -18.13 15.27
C VAL A 39 -6.56 -19.51 15.91
N HIS A 40 -6.06 -20.49 15.15
CA HIS A 40 -5.97 -21.87 15.66
C HIS A 40 -4.62 -22.21 16.30
N TRP A 41 -3.56 -21.49 15.93
CA TRP A 41 -2.20 -21.80 16.42
C TRP A 41 -1.74 -20.80 17.48
N LEU A 42 -1.92 -19.51 17.20
CA LEU A 42 -1.51 -18.44 18.11
C LEU A 42 -2.63 -18.02 19.07
N HIS A 43 -3.89 -18.39 18.79
CA HIS A 43 -5.07 -18.01 19.58
C HIS A 43 -5.16 -16.49 19.84
N TRP A 44 -4.72 -15.68 18.89
CA TRP A 44 -4.72 -14.21 19.03
C TRP A 44 -6.11 -13.58 18.83
N PHE A 45 -7.03 -14.32 18.23
CA PHE A 45 -8.43 -13.93 18.09
C PHE A 45 -9.34 -15.11 18.35
N ASP A 46 -10.61 -14.81 18.63
CA ASP A 46 -11.67 -15.80 18.77
C ASP A 46 -11.88 -16.62 17.49
N ALA A 47 -12.28 -17.88 17.67
CA ALA A 47 -12.48 -18.86 16.59
C ALA A 47 -13.47 -18.40 15.51
N ASP A 48 -14.47 -17.63 15.96
CA ASP A 48 -15.60 -17.13 15.19
C ASP A 48 -15.32 -15.76 14.54
N LYS A 49 -14.13 -15.16 14.72
CA LYS A 49 -13.80 -13.87 14.10
C LYS A 49 -14.08 -13.93 12.58
N PRO A 50 -15.04 -13.14 12.08
CA PRO A 50 -15.50 -13.26 10.70
C PRO A 50 -14.50 -12.64 9.71
N ASP A 51 -13.73 -11.66 10.18
CA ASP A 51 -12.85 -10.86 9.34
C ASP A 51 -11.37 -10.97 9.75
N ILE A 52 -10.55 -11.43 8.80
CA ILE A 52 -9.10 -11.60 8.95
C ILE A 52 -8.44 -10.75 7.87
N ALA A 53 -7.68 -9.73 8.30
CA ALA A 53 -6.99 -8.83 7.41
C ALA A 53 -6.01 -9.60 6.52
N GLN A 54 -6.05 -9.30 5.23
CA GLN A 54 -5.13 -9.83 4.23
C GLN A 54 -4.67 -8.66 3.37
N LEU A 55 -3.37 -8.57 3.10
CA LEU A 55 -2.85 -7.60 2.16
C LEU A 55 -3.22 -7.98 0.73
N LEU A 56 -3.69 -6.98 -0.01
CA LEU A 56 -4.04 -7.11 -1.42
C LEU A 56 -2.84 -6.77 -2.30
N SER A 57 -2.61 -7.57 -3.34
CA SER A 57 -1.74 -7.14 -4.42
C SER A 57 -2.49 -6.15 -5.33
N TRP A 58 -1.74 -5.39 -6.13
CA TRP A 58 -2.31 -4.58 -7.21
C TRP A 58 -3.29 -5.37 -8.08
N ARG A 59 -2.94 -6.60 -8.45
CA ARG A 59 -3.76 -7.45 -9.33
C ARG A 59 -5.08 -7.82 -8.67
N ASP A 60 -5.05 -8.10 -7.36
CA ASP A 60 -6.24 -8.43 -6.58
C ASP A 60 -7.16 -7.21 -6.50
N LEU A 61 -6.60 -6.05 -6.17
CA LEU A 61 -7.35 -4.79 -6.08
C LEU A 61 -7.95 -4.38 -7.43
N ASN A 62 -7.18 -4.45 -8.52
CA ASN A 62 -7.66 -4.12 -9.85
C ASN A 62 -8.82 -5.03 -10.27
N ARG A 63 -8.70 -6.34 -10.01
CA ARG A 63 -9.79 -7.30 -10.27
C ARG A 63 -11.05 -7.00 -9.45
N MET A 64 -10.90 -6.58 -8.19
CA MET A 64 -12.04 -6.19 -7.36
C MET A 64 -12.74 -4.93 -7.89
N LEU A 65 -11.95 -3.92 -8.30
CA LEU A 65 -12.47 -2.69 -8.89
C LEU A 65 -13.23 -2.96 -10.20
N GLU A 66 -12.66 -3.78 -11.09
CA GLU A 66 -13.31 -4.21 -12.34
C GLU A 66 -14.66 -4.91 -12.08
N LYS A 67 -14.68 -5.86 -11.13
CA LYS A 67 -15.90 -6.58 -10.74
C LYS A 67 -16.96 -5.67 -10.12
N SER A 68 -16.55 -4.64 -9.39
CA SER A 68 -17.47 -3.69 -8.75
C SER A 68 -18.15 -2.73 -9.73
N GLN A 69 -17.78 -2.77 -11.02
CA GLN A 69 -18.26 -1.85 -12.07
C GLN A 69 -18.02 -0.36 -11.76
N LEU A 70 -17.14 -0.04 -10.81
CA LEU A 70 -16.76 1.33 -10.49
C LEU A 70 -15.80 1.89 -11.54
N LYS A 71 -15.89 3.19 -11.81
CA LYS A 71 -14.83 3.91 -12.53
C LYS A 71 -13.72 4.22 -11.54
N SER A 72 -12.51 3.72 -11.79
CA SER A 72 -11.36 3.88 -10.89
C SER A 72 -10.21 4.65 -11.56
N LYS A 73 -9.58 5.56 -10.81
CA LYS A 73 -8.35 6.27 -11.19
C LYS A 73 -7.30 6.13 -10.09
N TRP A 74 -6.12 5.64 -10.47
CA TRP A 74 -4.95 5.55 -9.59
C TRP A 74 -4.32 6.92 -9.40
N GLN A 75 -3.90 7.21 -8.16
CA GLN A 75 -3.35 8.51 -7.76
C GLN A 75 -1.86 8.43 -7.45
N ILE A 76 -1.10 7.60 -8.18
CA ILE A 76 0.32 7.38 -7.89
C ILE A 76 1.12 8.67 -7.99
N ARG A 77 1.01 9.34 -9.14
CA ARG A 77 1.82 10.53 -9.44
C ARG A 77 1.38 11.71 -8.58
N GLU A 78 0.08 11.86 -8.36
CA GLU A 78 -0.50 12.89 -7.50
C GLU A 78 0.01 12.73 -6.06
N VAL A 79 -0.03 11.51 -5.51
CA VAL A 79 0.50 11.24 -4.17
C VAL A 79 2.01 11.42 -4.11
N ALA A 80 2.76 10.98 -5.12
CA ALA A 80 4.22 11.18 -5.16
C ALA A 80 4.59 12.67 -5.20
N THR A 81 3.86 13.47 -5.99
CA THR A 81 4.02 14.94 -6.04
C THR A 81 3.79 15.55 -4.67
N LEU A 82 2.66 15.22 -4.02
CA LEU A 82 2.33 15.75 -2.70
C LEU A 82 3.33 15.32 -1.63
N ALA A 83 3.77 14.06 -1.66
CA ALA A 83 4.74 13.52 -0.73
C ALA A 83 6.10 14.22 -0.85
N LEU A 84 6.54 14.58 -2.05
CA LEU A 84 7.80 15.30 -2.25
C LEU A 84 7.69 16.80 -1.95
N ALA A 85 6.52 17.41 -2.17
CA ALA A 85 6.26 18.81 -1.83
C ALA A 85 6.10 19.03 -0.32
N GLN A 86 5.48 18.08 0.39
CA GLN A 86 5.22 18.15 1.83
C GLN A 86 5.58 16.82 2.54
N PRO A 87 6.87 16.44 2.57
CA PRO A 87 7.29 15.15 3.11
C PRO A 87 6.90 14.93 4.58
N GLN A 88 6.86 15.99 5.37
CA GLN A 88 6.43 15.97 6.77
C GLN A 88 4.96 15.58 6.98
N ALA A 89 4.11 15.76 5.98
CA ALA A 89 2.70 15.37 6.06
C ALA A 89 2.52 13.84 5.92
N LEU A 90 3.52 13.15 5.36
CA LEU A 90 3.45 11.73 5.03
C LEU A 90 4.40 10.87 5.86
N TRP A 91 5.58 11.40 6.22
CA TRP A 91 6.60 10.68 6.97
C TRP A 91 6.93 11.38 8.29
N ASN A 92 6.95 10.61 9.36
CA ASN A 92 7.25 11.08 10.72
C ASN A 92 8.65 10.69 11.21
N ARG A 93 9.38 9.83 10.50
CA ARG A 93 10.73 9.39 10.88
C ARG A 93 11.78 10.38 10.37
N ALA A 94 12.66 10.83 11.26
CA ALA A 94 13.70 11.82 10.95
C ALA A 94 14.59 11.42 9.77
N TRP A 95 14.96 10.14 9.65
CA TRP A 95 15.81 9.66 8.57
C TRP A 95 15.11 9.65 7.20
N HIS A 96 13.80 9.33 7.13
CA HIS A 96 13.01 9.45 5.89
C HIS A 96 12.98 10.90 5.41
N LEU A 97 12.72 11.82 6.35
CA LEU A 97 12.70 13.25 6.05
C LEU A 97 14.07 13.76 5.60
N ALA A 98 15.16 13.31 6.22
CA ALA A 98 16.52 13.66 5.81
C ALA A 98 16.83 13.15 4.39
N LEU A 99 16.44 11.91 4.07
CA LEU A 99 16.61 11.33 2.73
C LEU A 99 15.84 12.13 1.67
N VAL A 100 14.55 12.40 1.92
CA VAL A 100 13.71 13.14 0.97
C VAL A 100 14.21 14.58 0.80
N ARG A 101 14.61 15.25 1.88
CA ARG A 101 15.21 16.59 1.80
C ARG A 101 16.49 16.59 0.95
N ARG A 102 17.35 15.57 1.08
CA ARG A 102 18.53 15.42 0.21
C ARG A 102 18.14 15.22 -1.26
N LEU A 103 17.14 14.38 -1.54
CA LEU A 103 16.64 14.21 -2.91
C LEU A 103 16.10 15.51 -3.51
N CYS A 104 15.36 16.29 -2.72
CA CYS A 104 14.87 17.60 -3.14
C CYS A 104 16.01 18.59 -3.34
N ALA A 105 17.02 18.61 -2.47
CA ALA A 105 18.19 19.49 -2.58
C ALA A 105 19.03 19.19 -3.84
N CYS A 106 19.04 17.94 -4.31
CA CYS A 106 19.70 17.57 -5.58
C CYS A 106 18.84 17.85 -6.83
N ASN A 107 17.71 18.55 -6.72
CA ASN A 107 16.73 18.77 -7.81
C ASN A 107 16.24 17.48 -8.48
N LEU A 108 16.29 16.34 -7.77
CA LEU A 108 15.87 15.04 -8.31
C LEU A 108 14.36 14.79 -8.14
N ALA A 109 13.67 15.59 -7.32
CA ALA A 109 12.25 15.42 -7.04
C ALA A 109 11.37 15.49 -8.31
N GLY A 110 11.54 16.51 -9.15
CA GLY A 110 10.78 16.66 -10.39
C GLY A 110 10.97 15.48 -11.36
N PRO A 111 12.22 15.11 -11.70
CA PRO A 111 12.51 13.94 -12.52
C PRO A 111 11.97 12.61 -11.95
N LEU A 112 11.94 12.45 -10.62
CA LEU A 112 11.37 11.27 -9.96
C LEU A 112 9.85 11.21 -10.13
N VAL A 113 9.14 12.33 -9.92
CA VAL A 113 7.68 12.42 -10.15
C VAL A 113 7.32 12.19 -11.61
N ALA A 114 8.09 12.78 -12.55
CA ALA A 114 7.84 12.64 -13.98
C ALA A 114 7.93 11.17 -14.44
N ARG A 115 8.85 10.40 -13.83
CA ARG A 115 9.02 8.96 -14.07
C ARG A 115 8.04 8.10 -13.29
N ALA A 116 7.31 8.66 -12.33
CA ALA A 116 6.29 7.91 -11.58
C ALA A 116 5.17 7.47 -12.55
N PRO A 117 4.82 6.18 -12.57
CA PRO A 117 3.81 5.67 -13.49
C PRO A 117 2.41 6.16 -13.07
N GLN A 118 1.50 6.27 -14.03
CA GLN A 118 0.10 6.61 -13.73
C GLN A 118 -0.70 5.41 -13.22
N GLN A 119 -0.26 4.19 -13.54
CA GLN A 119 -0.87 2.95 -13.09
C GLN A 119 0.16 2.08 -12.39
N PRO A 120 -0.24 1.28 -11.38
CA PRO A 120 0.68 0.36 -10.74
C PRO A 120 1.23 -0.69 -11.71
N GLY A 121 2.55 -0.77 -11.77
CA GLY A 121 3.32 -1.86 -12.38
C GLY A 121 4.20 -2.59 -11.35
N TRP A 122 5.13 -3.39 -11.85
CA TRP A 122 6.05 -4.15 -11.00
C TRP A 122 6.98 -3.24 -10.16
N LEU A 123 7.46 -2.13 -10.73
CA LEU A 123 8.29 -1.15 -10.00
C LEU A 123 7.55 -0.49 -8.85
N SER A 124 6.33 -0.04 -9.09
CA SER A 124 5.50 0.57 -8.04
C SER A 124 5.10 -0.45 -6.96
N GLN A 125 5.06 -1.75 -7.28
CA GLN A 125 4.81 -2.76 -6.24
C GLN A 125 5.93 -2.84 -5.21
N TRP A 126 7.15 -2.45 -5.57
CA TRP A 126 8.26 -2.43 -4.64
C TRP A 126 8.43 -1.06 -3.98
N LEU A 127 8.31 0.01 -4.77
CA LEU A 127 8.55 1.40 -4.35
C LEU A 127 7.39 2.01 -3.56
N MET A 128 6.15 1.61 -3.82
CA MET A 128 4.97 2.17 -3.15
C MET A 128 4.47 1.23 -2.06
N PRO A 129 4.59 1.61 -0.78
CA PRO A 129 4.02 0.82 0.30
C PRO A 129 2.49 0.84 0.25
N THR A 130 1.87 1.93 -0.20
CA THR A 130 0.42 2.10 -0.18
C THR A 130 -0.10 2.43 -1.57
N PHE A 131 -1.17 1.77 -1.97
CA PHE A 131 -1.93 2.10 -3.17
C PHE A 131 -3.01 3.12 -2.86
N TYR A 132 -3.20 4.09 -3.76
CA TYR A 132 -4.23 5.13 -3.65
C TYR A 132 -5.10 5.13 -4.90
N VAL A 133 -6.40 4.98 -4.70
CA VAL A 133 -7.40 4.88 -5.77
C VAL A 133 -8.57 5.80 -5.48
N LEU A 134 -8.96 6.61 -6.46
CA LEU A 134 -10.28 7.24 -6.49
C LEU A 134 -11.21 6.34 -7.27
N ALA A 135 -12.33 5.95 -6.68
CA ALA A 135 -13.37 5.18 -7.37
C ALA A 135 -14.74 5.86 -7.23
N GLY A 136 -15.58 5.77 -8.26
CA GLY A 136 -16.90 6.36 -8.26
C GLY A 136 -17.89 5.57 -9.10
N LYS A 137 -19.18 5.88 -8.94
CA LYS A 137 -20.19 5.44 -9.90
C LYS A 137 -19.75 5.91 -11.30
N LYS A 138 -19.97 5.03 -12.28
CA LYS A 138 -19.75 5.35 -13.70
C LYS A 138 -20.63 6.50 -14.13
#